data_AF-A0AAW0LAJ3-F1
#
_entry.id   AF-A0AAW0LAJ3-F1
#
_cell.length_a   1.000
_cell.length_b   1.000
_cell.length_c   1.000
_cell.angle_alpha   90.00
_cell.angle_beta   90.00
_cell.angle_gamma   90.00
#
_symmetry.space_group_name_H-M   'P 1'
#
loop_
_entity.id
_entity.type
_entity.pdbx_description
1 polymer ?
#
loop_
_entity_poly.entity_id
_entity_poly.type
_entity_poly.pdbx_seq_one_letter_code
_entity_poly.pdbx_strand_id
1 'polypeptide(L)' 'MLCLPFFSDQQTNCKYSCNEWVIGMEIDFDVKREEVEKIARE' A
#
# COMPACT_ATOMS: atom_id res chain seq x y z
N MET A 1 -7.10 -1.02 0.01
CA MET A 1 -6.32 0.13 -0.49
C MET A 1 -4.88 -0.33 -0.65
N LEU A 2 -4.25 -0.15 -1.81
CA LEU A 2 -2.81 -0.40 -1.93
C LEU A 2 -2.04 0.87 -1.55
N CYS A 3 -1.12 0.73 -0.59
CA CYS A 3 -0.37 1.84 -0.04
C CYS A 3 1.09 1.76 -0.47
N LEU A 4 1.55 2.82 -1.16
CA LEU A 4 2.95 3.02 -1.52
C LEU A 4 3.34 4.44 -1.07
N PRO A 5 3.62 4.66 0.23
CA PRO A 5 3.79 5.99 0.78
C PRO A 5 5.10 6.64 0.28
N PHE A 6 5.01 7.87 -0.22
CA PHE A 6 6.16 8.61 -0.74
C PHE A 6 6.47 9.87 0.09
N PHE A 7 5.48 10.74 0.32
CA PHE A 7 5.72 12.02 0.98
C PHE A 7 4.55 12.53 1.84
N SER A 8 4.82 13.55 2.65
CA SER A 8 3.85 14.26 3.50
C SER A 8 3.14 13.32 4.49
N ASP A 9 1.81 13.31 4.51
CA ASP A 9 0.99 12.52 5.41
C ASP A 9 0.79 11.07 4.95
N GLN A 10 1.32 10.70 3.77
CA GLN A 10 1.13 9.36 3.21
C GLN A 10 1.69 8.25 4.12
N GLN A 11 2.81 8.45 4.84
CA GLN A 11 3.31 7.46 5.79
C GLN A 11 2.32 7.22 6.94
N THR A 12 1.73 8.29 7.47
CA THR A 12 0.72 8.21 8.54
C THR A 12 -0.54 7.53 8.04
N ASN A 13 -1.03 7.93 6.86
CA ASN A 13 -2.24 7.37 6.26
C ASN A 13 -2.07 5.87 5.92
N CYS A 14 -0.88 5.47 5.43
CA CYS A 14 -0.52 4.06 5.21
C CYS A 14 -0.60 3.26 6.52
N LYS A 15 0.05 3.76 7.58
CA LYS A 15 0.04 3.10 8.89
C LYS A 15 -1.37 2.88 9.43
N TYR A 16 -2.23 3.90 9.41
CA TYR A 16 -3.61 3.75 9.87
C TYR A 16 -4.41 2.79 8.98
N SER A 17 -4.30 2.93 7.66
CA SER A 17 -5.04 2.09 6.71
C SER A 17 -4.65 0.61 6.81
N CYS A 18 -3.36 0.30 6.97
CA CYS A 18 -2.86 -1.08 6.99
C CYS A 18 -2.95 -1.73 8.39
N ASN A 19 -2.60 -0.99 9.46
CA ASN A 19 -2.45 -1.60 10.78
C ASN A 19 -3.65 -1.39 11.70
N GLU A 20 -4.25 -0.20 11.67
CA GLU A 20 -5.33 0.15 12.61
C GLU A 20 -6.70 -0.22 12.03
N TRP A 21 -6.93 0.13 10.77
CA TRP A 21 -8.21 -0.13 10.09
C TRP A 21 -8.23 -1.44 9.33
N VAL A 22 -7.06 -1.99 8.98
CA VAL A 22 -6.91 -3.28 8.28
C VAL A 22 -7.71 -3.30 6.95
N ILE A 23 -7.80 -2.14 6.29
CA ILE A 23 -8.42 -1.95 4.97
C ILE A 23 -7.38 -1.70 3.87
N GLY A 24 -6.11 -1.65 4.27
CA GLY A 24 -4.95 -1.35 3.43
C GLY A 24 -3.96 -2.51 3.40
N MET A 25 -3.19 -2.56 2.32
CA MET A 25 -2.00 -3.37 2.18
C MET A 25 -0.86 -2.47 1.71
N GLU A 26 0.20 -2.41 2.49
CA GLU A 26 1.44 -1.75 2.08
C GLU A 26 2.22 -2.66 1.12
N ILE A 27 2.74 -2.07 0.05
CA ILE A 27 3.57 -2.75 -0.94
C ILE A 27 4.98 -2.14 -0.96
N ASP A 28 5.95 -2.97 -1.33
CA ASP A 28 7.37 -2.60 -1.33
C ASP A 28 7.65 -1.45 -2.31
N PHE A 29 8.66 -0.62 -2.00
CA PHE A 29 9.09 0.45 -2.89
C PHE A 29 9.66 -0.07 -4.21
N ASP A 30 10.31 -1.23 -4.19
CA ASP A 30 10.89 -1.88 -5.36
C ASP A 30 9.88 -2.80 -6.11
N VAL A 31 8.58 -2.68 -5.80
CA VAL A 31 7.51 -3.48 -6.40
C VAL A 31 7.49 -3.38 -7.92
N LYS A 32 7.31 -4.53 -8.59
CA LYS A 32 7.24 -4.60 -10.04
C LYS A 32 5.80 -4.58 -10.55
N ARG A 33 5.62 -4.20 -11.82
CA ARG A 33 4.31 -4.14 -12.46
C ARG A 33 3.56 -5.46 -12.38
N GLU A 34 4.24 -6.59 -12.55
CA GLU A 34 3.63 -7.92 -12.51
C GLU A 34 3.08 -8.27 -11.12
N GLU A 35 3.69 -7.75 -10.06
CA GLU A 35 3.23 -7.94 -8.68
C GLU A 35 1.99 -7.10 -8.40
N VAL A 36 2.00 -5.82 -8.82
CA VAL A 36 0.82 -4.94 -8.75
C VAL A 36 -0.35 -5.51 -9.54
N GLU A 37 -0.11 -6.05 -10.73
CA GLU A 37 -1.15 -6.66 -11.57
C GLU A 37 -1.79 -7.88 -10.91
N LYS A 38 -1.01 -8.72 -10.22
CA LYS A 38 -1.55 -9.87 -9.48
C LYS A 38 -2.50 -9.42 -8.38
N ILE A 39 -2.09 -8.44 -7.57
CA ILE A 39 -2.90 -7.94 -6.45
C ILE A 39 -4.16 -7.22 -6.95
N ALA A 40 -4.07 -6.47 -8.04
CA ALA A 40 -5.22 -5.74 -8.60
C ALA A 40 -6.31 -6.64 -9.21
N ARG A 41 -6.02 -7.93 -9.41
CA ARG A 41 -6.95 -8.93 -9.94
C ARG A 41 -7.64 -9.77 -8.86
N GLU A 42 -7.27 -9.57 -7.60
CA GLU A 42 -8.00 -10.10 -6.43
C GLU A 42 -9.33 -9.37 -6.23
#